data_AF-A0A347AEP5-F1
#
_entry.id   AF-A0A347AEP5-F1
#
_cell.length_a   1.000
_cell.length_b   1.000
_cell.length_c   1.000
_cell.angle_alpha   90.00
_cell.angle_beta   90.00
_cell.angle_gamma   90.00
#
_symmetry.space_group_name_H-M   'P 1'
#
loop_
_entity.id
_entity.type
_entity.pdbx_description
1 polymer ?
#
loop_
_entity_poly.entity_id
_entity_poly.type
_entity_poly.pdbx_seq_one_letter_code
_entity_poly.pdbx_strand_id
1 'polypeptide(L)'
;MTKEDLMKKCEGLEDPSVMGSCKVLLEMMDEKKVDVEEKDQTYLEMAENLSPSDVPKVLELALKVRESGDIKDPEIKNAASILIRAIEMS
;
A
#
# COMPACT_ATOMS: atom_id res chain seq x y z
N MET A 1 -0.13 -16.36 -3.39
CA MET A 1 -0.57 -15.69 -4.64
C MET A 1 0.63 -15.02 -5.28
N THR A 2 0.65 -14.87 -6.60
CA THR A 2 1.67 -14.09 -7.31
C THR A 2 1.35 -12.59 -7.25
N LYS A 3 2.32 -11.72 -7.61
CA LYS A 3 2.05 -10.27 -7.78
C LYS A 3 0.91 -10.04 -8.77
N GLU A 4 0.88 -10.77 -9.88
CA GLU A 4 -0.14 -10.64 -10.91
C GLU A 4 -1.54 -11.01 -10.39
N ASP A 5 -1.64 -12.04 -9.55
CA ASP A 5 -2.92 -12.42 -8.92
C ASP A 5 -3.43 -11.33 -7.97
N LEU A 6 -2.54 -10.72 -7.19
CA LEU A 6 -2.89 -9.62 -6.28
C LEU A 6 -3.35 -8.39 -7.06
N MET A 7 -2.65 -8.02 -8.14
CA MET A 7 -3.02 -6.86 -8.97
C MET A 7 -4.38 -7.04 -9.61
N LYS A 8 -4.71 -8.23 -10.12
CA LYS A 8 -6.04 -8.54 -10.66
C LYS A 8 -7.15 -8.41 -9.62
N LYS A 9 -6.89 -8.84 -8.37
CA LYS A 9 -7.86 -8.67 -7.29
C LYS A 9 -8.12 -7.20 -6.95
N CYS A 10 -7.16 -6.31 -7.22
CA CYS A 10 -7.30 -4.88 -6.93
C CYS A 10 -8.14 -4.12 -7.99
N GLU A 11 -8.45 -4.72 -9.14
CA GLU A 11 -9.24 -4.07 -10.19
C GLU A 11 -10.68 -3.81 -9.71
N GLY A 12 -10.97 -2.56 -9.32
CA GLY A 12 -12.29 -2.16 -8.83
C GLY A 12 -12.59 -2.65 -7.40
N LEU A 13 -11.56 -2.87 -6.58
CA LEU A 13 -11.70 -3.37 -5.22
C LEU A 13 -12.19 -2.27 -4.27
N GLU A 14 -13.46 -2.34 -3.87
CA GLU A 14 -14.11 -1.37 -2.96
C GLU A 14 -14.16 -1.87 -1.51
N ASP A 15 -13.40 -2.92 -1.17
CA ASP A 15 -13.43 -3.50 0.17
C ASP A 15 -12.96 -2.48 1.24
N PRO A 16 -13.81 -2.13 2.23
CA PRO A 16 -13.47 -1.13 3.24
C PRO A 16 -12.23 -1.47 4.08
N SER A 17 -11.95 -2.76 4.29
CA SER A 17 -10.79 -3.20 5.06
C SER A 17 -9.49 -3.05 4.26
N VAL A 18 -9.55 -3.26 2.95
CA VAL A 18 -8.43 -2.99 2.03
C VAL A 18 -8.19 -1.49 1.93
N MET A 19 -9.24 -0.70 1.71
CA MET A 19 -9.14 0.77 1.66
C MET A 19 -8.59 1.35 2.96
N GLY A 20 -9.02 0.85 4.12
CA GLY A 20 -8.46 1.23 5.41
C GLY A 20 -6.98 0.88 5.54
N SER A 21 -6.58 -0.31 5.08
CA SER A 21 -5.18 -0.74 5.09
C SER A 21 -4.29 0.09 4.14
N CYS A 22 -4.82 0.51 2.99
CA CYS A 22 -4.16 1.43 2.08
C CYS A 22 -3.87 2.78 2.75
N LYS A 23 -4.86 3.37 3.44
CA LYS A 23 -4.68 4.64 4.15
C LYS A 23 -3.61 4.56 5.22
N VAL A 24 -3.66 3.53 6.06
CA VAL A 24 -2.67 3.31 7.12
C VAL A 24 -1.26 3.21 6.55
N LEU A 25 -1.06 2.46 5.47
CA LEU A 25 0.26 2.35 4.85
C LEU A 25 0.76 3.71 4.35
N LEU A 26 -0.08 4.46 3.63
CA LEU A 26 0.28 5.76 3.08
C LEU A 26 0.60 6.79 4.17
N GLU A 27 -0.22 6.88 5.22
CA GLU A 27 0.02 7.75 6.38
C GLU A 27 1.35 7.41 7.06
N MET A 28 1.65 6.12 7.25
CA MET A 28 2.92 5.70 7.85
C MET A 28 4.12 5.97 6.95
N MET A 29 3.98 5.85 5.63
CA MET A 29 5.04 6.20 4.68
C MET A 29 5.35 7.70 4.74
N ASP A 30 4.34 8.54 4.91
CA ASP A 30 4.51 9.98 5.09
C ASP A 30 5.19 10.32 6.43
N GLU A 31 4.64 9.80 7.53
CA GLU A 31 5.14 10.03 8.89
C GLU A 31 6.62 9.63 9.04
N LYS A 32 6.95 8.45 8.50
CA LYS A 32 8.31 7.88 8.58
C LYS A 32 9.23 8.35 7.46
N LYS A 33 8.74 9.22 6.57
CA LYS A 33 9.47 9.76 5.41
C LYS A 33 10.09 8.66 4.56
N VAL A 34 9.36 7.56 4.39
CA VAL A 34 9.81 6.43 3.56
C VAL A 34 9.51 6.76 2.13
N ASP A 35 10.56 6.98 1.34
CA ASP A 35 10.44 7.32 -0.07
C ASP A 35 10.88 6.12 -0.93
N VAL A 36 9.97 5.61 -1.76
CA VAL A 36 10.19 4.40 -2.57
C VAL A 36 10.13 4.66 -4.08
N GLU A 37 9.67 5.85 -4.49
CA GLU A 37 9.59 6.26 -5.89
C GLU A 37 9.39 7.77 -6.01
N GLU A 38 9.78 8.34 -7.15
CA GLU A 38 9.40 9.71 -7.50
C GLU A 38 7.88 9.80 -7.63
N LYS A 39 7.30 10.80 -6.97
CA LYS A 39 5.85 10.97 -6.83
C LYS A 39 5.46 12.43 -7.04
N ASP A 40 4.36 12.63 -7.75
CA ASP A 40 3.78 13.96 -8.02
C ASP A 40 2.97 14.51 -6.83
N GLN A 41 2.69 13.67 -5.84
CA GLN A 41 1.91 13.98 -4.63
C GLN A 41 2.53 13.30 -3.41
N THR A 42 2.33 13.88 -2.23
CA THR A 42 2.73 13.30 -0.95
C THR A 42 1.93 12.02 -0.63
N TYR A 43 2.41 11.19 0.30
CA TYR A 43 1.65 10.00 0.66
C TYR A 43 0.41 10.35 1.48
N LEU A 44 0.46 11.44 2.26
CA LEU A 44 -0.70 11.98 2.94
C LEU A 44 -1.80 12.42 1.94
N GLU A 45 -1.44 13.14 0.88
CA GLU A 45 -2.41 13.55 -0.17
C GLU A 45 -3.04 12.32 -0.87
N MET A 46 -2.26 11.26 -1.09
CA MET A 46 -2.78 10.00 -1.62
C MET A 46 -3.78 9.35 -0.66
N ALA A 47 -3.53 9.41 0.66
CA ALA A 47 -4.41 8.83 1.66
C ALA A 47 -5.74 9.59 1.78
N GLU A 48 -5.68 10.93 1.72
CA GLU A 48 -6.85 11.81 1.79
C GLU A 48 -7.76 11.67 0.56
N ASN A 49 -7.17 11.48 -0.62
CA ASN A 49 -7.90 11.38 -1.89
C ASN A 49 -8.06 9.93 -2.40
N LEU A 50 -7.80 8.93 -1.54
CA LEU A 50 -7.75 7.52 -1.93
C LEU A 50 -9.08 7.07 -2.58
N SER A 51 -8.96 6.52 -3.79
CA SER A 51 -10.06 5.90 -4.53
C SER A 51 -9.79 4.40 -4.78
N PRO A 52 -10.81 3.58 -5.11
CA PRO A 52 -10.61 2.18 -5.47
C PRO A 52 -9.61 1.98 -6.63
N SER A 53 -9.54 2.92 -7.57
CA SER A 53 -8.58 2.89 -8.69
C SER A 53 -7.12 3.06 -8.24
N ASP A 54 -6.87 3.55 -7.04
CA ASP A 54 -5.51 3.73 -6.49
C ASP A 54 -5.00 2.47 -5.78
N VAL A 55 -5.87 1.52 -5.42
CA VAL A 55 -5.50 0.30 -4.69
C VAL A 55 -4.37 -0.48 -5.37
N PRO A 56 -4.38 -0.71 -6.70
CA PRO A 56 -3.26 -1.36 -7.38
C PRO A 56 -1.93 -0.62 -7.17
N LYS A 57 -1.94 0.73 -7.22
CA LYS A 57 -0.73 1.54 -7.00
C LYS A 57 -0.24 1.42 -5.56
N VAL A 58 -1.13 1.47 -4.58
CA VAL A 58 -0.75 1.32 -3.16
C VAL A 58 -0.25 -0.10 -2.87
N LEU A 59 -0.77 -1.13 -3.53
CA LEU A 59 -0.22 -2.48 -3.48
C LEU A 59 1.22 -2.53 -4.02
N GLU A 60 1.53 -1.84 -5.11
CA GLU A 60 2.91 -1.78 -5.61
C GLU A 60 3.87 -1.14 -4.60
N LEU A 61 3.45 -0.06 -3.95
CA LEU A 61 4.20 0.56 -2.86
C LEU A 61 4.42 -0.43 -1.70
N ALA A 62 3.38 -1.16 -1.30
CA ALA A 62 3.46 -2.16 -0.25
C ALA A 62 4.46 -3.27 -0.56
N LEU A 63 4.45 -3.78 -1.80
CA LEU A 63 5.41 -4.79 -2.25
C LEU A 63 6.84 -4.25 -2.19
N LYS A 64 7.08 -3.03 -2.68
CA LYS A 64 8.40 -2.37 -2.61
C LYS A 64 8.87 -2.20 -1.16
N VAL A 65 8.00 -1.73 -0.27
CA VAL A 65 8.30 -1.55 1.16
C VAL A 65 8.66 -2.88 1.82
N ARG A 66 7.86 -3.93 1.56
CA ARG A 66 8.06 -5.26 2.13
C ARG A 66 9.39 -5.88 1.68
N GLU A 67 9.68 -5.78 0.39
CA GLU A 67 10.82 -6.45 -0.26
C GLU A 67 12.12 -5.63 -0.19
N SER A 68 12.04 -4.34 0.10
CA SER A 68 13.22 -3.48 0.25
C SER A 68 14.15 -3.95 1.38
N GLY A 69 15.44 -4.06 1.07
CA GLY A 69 16.49 -4.30 2.05
C GLY A 69 16.92 -3.03 2.81
N ASP A 70 16.60 -1.86 2.26
CA ASP A 70 17.00 -0.55 2.79
C ASP A 70 16.00 -0.01 3.82
N ILE A 71 14.72 -0.30 3.61
CA ILE A 71 13.67 -0.02 4.60
C ILE A 71 13.80 -1.08 5.69
N LYS A 72 14.17 -0.66 6.91
CA LYS A 72 14.33 -1.57 8.07
C LYS A 72 13.27 -1.37 9.15
N ASP A 73 12.43 -0.36 9.01
CA ASP A 73 11.41 -0.07 10.00
C ASP A 73 10.38 -1.21 10.04
N PRO A 74 10.22 -1.90 11.19
CA PRO A 74 9.38 -3.08 11.27
C PRO A 74 7.89 -2.74 11.19
N GLU A 75 7.49 -1.54 11.63
CA GLU A 75 6.06 -1.17 11.65
C GLU A 75 5.56 -0.92 10.23
N ILE A 76 6.36 -0.23 9.39
CA ILE A 76 5.96 0.01 8.00
C ILE A 76 5.97 -1.27 7.16
N LYS A 77 6.93 -2.17 7.42
CA LYS A 77 6.92 -3.51 6.81
C LYS A 77 5.71 -4.33 7.23
N ASN A 78 5.29 -4.19 8.48
CA ASN A 78 4.10 -4.85 8.98
C ASN A 78 2.83 -4.26 8.34
N ALA A 79 2.72 -2.94 8.22
CA ALA A 79 1.60 -2.28 7.54
C ALA A 79 1.48 -2.73 6.08
N ALA A 80 2.59 -2.81 5.35
CA ALA A 80 2.63 -3.35 3.99
C ALA A 80 2.15 -4.81 3.94
N SER A 81 2.58 -5.63 4.90
CA SER A 81 2.18 -7.04 5.00
C SER A 81 0.69 -7.21 5.32
N ILE A 82 0.12 -6.34 6.16
CA ILE A 82 -1.30 -6.31 6.48
C ILE A 82 -2.12 -5.99 5.24
N LEU A 83 -1.75 -4.95 4.48
CA LEU A 83 -2.44 -4.59 3.24
C LEU A 83 -2.44 -5.74 2.24
N ILE A 84 -1.27 -6.35 2.01
CA ILE A 84 -1.16 -7.49 1.08
C ILE A 84 -2.08 -8.62 1.51
N ARG A 85 -2.11 -8.95 2.81
CA ARG A 85 -2.97 -10.01 3.34
C ARG A 85 -4.45 -9.66 3.25
N ALA A 86 -4.83 -8.39 3.43
CA ALA A 86 -6.20 -7.94 3.25
C ALA A 86 -6.68 -8.22 1.81
N ILE A 87 -5.84 -7.90 0.82
CA ILE A 87 -6.10 -8.16 -0.61
C ILE A 87 -6.14 -9.67 -0.90
N GLU A 88 -5.31 -10.48 -0.24
CA GLU A 88 -5.38 -11.94 -0.38
C GLU A 88 -6.72 -12.51 0.10
N MET A 89 -7.31 -11.93 1.14
CA MET A 89 -8.53 -12.42 1.79
C MET A 89 -9.83 -11.80 1.27
N SER A 90 -9.77 -10.70 0.50
CA SER A 90 -10.90 -10.11 -0.24
C SER A 90 -11.21 -10.88 -1.52
#